data_AF-A0A023GDB3-F1
#
_entry.id   AF-A0A023GDB3-F1
#
_cell.length_a   1.000
_cell.length_b   1.000
_cell.length_c   1.000
_cell.angle_alpha   90.00
_cell.angle_beta   90.00
_cell.angle_gamma   90.00
#
_symmetry.space_group_name_H-M   'P 1'
#
loop_
_entity.id
_entity.type
_entity.pdbx_description
1 polymer ?
#
loop_
_entity_poly.entity_id
_entity_poly.type
_entity_poly.pdbx_seq_one_letter_code
_entity_poly.pdbx_strand_id
1 'polypeptide(L)'
;MITVILTAFLVSCVCGISDPEVQHAVEEDTIKLGLHFVYDEKFAEQAIFGENGTFNTYFTVLTNDAQAYFKNHPNLNIRLTLVNSSMLEEKDKLIYVEKRKDRLNAKETLRNLEDVFRWNESLSRDVDAVFLVTGLKLETTASVRTGEWYGLAYPRSICYGNASVGIIHDDGATFNGAHLLALQIALLLGQKDTEVGECPF
;
A
#
# COMPACT_ATOMS: atom_id res chain seq x y z
N MET A 1 -42.69 23.59 -75.58
CA MET A 1 -43.85 22.79 -75.14
C MET A 1 -43.37 21.37 -74.93
N ILE A 2 -43.85 20.69 -73.88
CA ILE A 2 -43.45 19.36 -73.38
C ILE A 2 -42.31 19.43 -72.35
N THR A 3 -42.29 18.78 -71.18
CA THR A 3 -43.26 18.34 -70.15
C THR A 3 -42.33 17.99 -68.98
N VAL A 4 -42.67 18.43 -67.76
CA VAL A 4 -41.97 18.08 -66.52
C VAL A 4 -42.20 16.60 -66.20
N ILE A 5 -41.14 15.85 -65.89
CA ILE A 5 -41.24 14.64 -65.05
C ILE A 5 -40.12 14.71 -64.01
N LEU A 6 -40.50 15.08 -62.79
CA LEU A 6 -39.69 14.92 -61.58
C LEU A 6 -39.76 13.43 -61.19
N THR A 7 -38.66 12.70 -61.29
CA THR A 7 -38.53 11.37 -60.71
C THR A 7 -38.00 11.50 -59.27
N ALA A 8 -38.91 11.34 -58.31
CA ALA A 8 -38.54 11.15 -56.92
C ALA A 8 -37.99 9.73 -56.73
N PHE A 9 -36.70 9.60 -56.45
CA PHE A 9 -36.14 8.36 -55.92
C PHE A 9 -36.40 8.30 -54.42
N LEU A 10 -37.39 7.51 -54.02
CA LEU A 10 -37.57 7.03 -52.66
C LEU A 10 -36.43 6.04 -52.35
N VAL A 11 -35.37 6.51 -51.71
CA VAL A 11 -34.42 5.63 -51.02
C VAL A 11 -34.98 5.37 -49.64
N SER A 12 -35.50 4.15 -49.47
CA SER A 12 -36.01 3.63 -48.20
C SER A 12 -34.91 3.55 -47.14
N CYS A 13 -35.25 4.01 -45.93
CA CYS A 13 -34.45 3.89 -44.71
C CYS A 13 -33.90 2.47 -44.50
N VAL A 14 -32.59 2.38 -44.31
CA VAL A 14 -32.05 1.52 -43.26
C VAL A 14 -31.48 2.48 -42.24
N CYS A 15 -32.23 2.76 -41.18
CA CYS A 15 -31.68 3.35 -39.97
C CYS A 15 -30.69 2.34 -39.40
N GLY A 16 -29.44 2.41 -39.86
CA GLY A 16 -28.32 1.94 -39.07
C GLY A 16 -28.23 2.88 -37.88
N ILE A 17 -28.90 2.53 -36.79
CA ILE A 17 -28.46 2.94 -35.47
C ILE A 17 -27.16 2.16 -35.28
N SER A 18 -26.06 2.71 -35.81
CA SER A 18 -24.77 2.41 -35.24
C SER A 18 -24.85 3.02 -33.85
N ASP A 19 -25.19 2.19 -32.86
CA ASP A 19 -24.84 2.48 -31.48
C ASP A 19 -23.39 3.00 -31.54
N PRO A 20 -23.09 4.19 -30.98
CA PRO A 20 -21.69 4.48 -30.73
C PRO A 20 -21.24 3.31 -29.87
N GLU A 21 -20.30 2.51 -30.38
CA GLU A 21 -19.46 1.69 -29.51
C GLU A 21 -19.00 2.67 -28.45
N VAL A 22 -19.62 2.59 -27.28
CA VAL A 22 -19.07 3.14 -26.07
C VAL A 22 -17.77 2.39 -25.98
N GLN A 23 -16.70 3.04 -26.44
CA GLN A 23 -15.37 2.71 -26.00
C GLN A 23 -15.47 2.83 -24.49
N HIS A 24 -15.79 1.70 -23.85
CA HIS A 24 -15.43 1.48 -22.48
C HIS A 24 -13.92 1.68 -22.52
N ALA A 25 -13.48 2.89 -22.20
CA ALA A 25 -12.12 3.11 -21.75
C ALA A 25 -11.94 2.01 -20.71
N VAL A 26 -11.10 1.04 -21.04
CA VAL A 26 -10.67 0.05 -20.07
C VAL A 26 -10.11 0.90 -18.95
N GLU A 27 -10.88 1.06 -17.88
CA GLU A 27 -10.41 1.74 -16.69
C GLU A 27 -9.17 0.94 -16.34
N GLU A 28 -7.98 1.54 -16.45
CA GLU A 28 -6.75 0.86 -16.08
C GLU A 28 -6.98 0.24 -14.71
N ASP A 29 -6.87 -1.09 -14.60
CA ASP A 29 -7.02 -1.83 -13.37
C ASP A 29 -6.02 -1.28 -12.35
N THR A 30 -6.46 -0.28 -11.58
CA THR A 30 -5.64 0.48 -10.66
C THR A 30 -5.96 0.01 -9.26
N ILE A 31 -4.99 -0.61 -8.62
CA ILE A 31 -5.07 -1.00 -7.22
C ILE A 31 -4.97 0.29 -6.38
N LYS A 32 -6.03 0.65 -5.67
CA LYS A 32 -6.08 1.83 -4.79
C LYS A 32 -5.97 1.34 -3.35
N LEU A 33 -4.97 1.82 -2.61
CA LEU A 33 -4.75 1.45 -1.22
C LEU A 33 -4.67 2.72 -0.34
N GLY A 34 -5.48 2.76 0.70
CA GLY A 34 -5.38 3.74 1.77
C GLY A 34 -4.50 3.25 2.92
N LEU A 35 -3.52 4.08 3.30
CA LEU A 35 -2.50 3.77 4.29
C LEU A 35 -2.73 4.59 5.55
N HIS A 36 -2.72 3.93 6.71
CA HIS A 36 -2.65 4.59 8.01
C HIS A 36 -1.27 4.33 8.62
N PHE A 37 -0.54 5.38 8.96
CA PHE A 37 0.75 5.23 9.66
C PHE A 37 0.57 5.37 11.16
N VAL A 38 1.00 4.36 11.90
CA VAL A 38 1.18 4.48 13.36
C VAL A 38 2.66 4.63 13.64
N TYR A 39 3.06 5.60 14.45
CA TYR A 39 4.47 5.82 14.78
C TYR A 39 4.75 5.66 16.26
N ASP A 40 5.96 5.24 16.60
CA ASP A 40 6.41 5.16 17.98
C ASP A 40 7.10 6.44 18.47
N GLU A 41 7.40 6.49 19.76
CA GLU A 41 8.14 7.61 20.37
C GLU A 41 9.51 7.79 19.74
N LYS A 42 10.16 6.70 19.33
CA LYS A 42 11.52 6.77 18.78
C LYS A 42 11.55 7.47 17.44
N PHE A 43 10.59 7.18 16.56
CA PHE A 43 10.39 7.92 15.32
C PHE A 43 10.12 9.40 15.62
N ALA A 44 9.19 9.68 16.54
CA ALA A 44 8.82 11.05 16.88
C ALA A 44 9.98 11.88 17.45
N GLU A 45 10.90 11.26 18.22
CA GLU A 45 12.12 11.89 18.72
C GLU A 45 13.15 12.20 17.62
N GLN A 46 13.22 11.37 16.60
CA GLN A 46 14.24 11.45 15.55
C GLN A 46 13.83 12.33 14.37
N ALA A 47 12.52 12.39 14.09
CA ALA A 47 11.97 13.16 13.00
C ALA A 47 12.41 14.64 13.11
N ILE A 48 12.96 15.17 12.01
CA ILE A 48 13.53 16.52 11.97
C ILE A 48 12.48 17.63 11.79
N PHE A 49 11.21 17.25 11.73
CA PHE A 49 10.04 18.14 11.64
C PHE A 49 8.95 17.57 12.53
N GLY A 50 8.10 18.44 13.06
CA GLY A 50 6.93 18.05 13.83
C GLY A 50 6.08 19.29 14.09
N GLU A 51 4.85 19.29 13.57
CA GLU A 51 3.86 20.31 13.90
C GLU A 51 2.66 19.64 14.57
N ASN A 52 2.34 20.08 15.79
CA ASN A 52 1.17 19.63 16.55
C ASN A 52 1.04 18.11 16.72
N GLY A 53 2.17 17.38 16.74
CA GLY A 53 2.17 15.94 16.93
C GLY A 53 1.57 15.14 15.78
N THR A 54 1.50 15.71 14.57
CA THR A 54 1.14 14.97 13.35
C THR A 54 2.30 14.99 12.36
N PHE A 55 2.47 13.89 11.62
CA PHE A 55 3.52 13.75 10.62
C PHE A 55 2.93 13.52 9.22
N ASN A 56 1.67 13.95 9.00
CA ASN A 56 0.93 13.70 7.76
C ASN A 56 1.65 14.22 6.52
N THR A 57 2.29 15.39 6.58
CA THR A 57 3.08 15.91 5.44
C THR A 57 4.21 14.95 5.08
N TYR A 58 4.95 14.45 6.07
CA TYR A 58 6.02 13.49 5.82
C TYR A 58 5.50 12.16 5.32
N PHE A 59 4.47 11.60 5.96
CA PHE A 59 3.90 10.35 5.52
C PHE A 59 3.24 10.43 4.15
N THR A 60 2.78 11.61 3.73
CA THR A 60 2.34 11.85 2.35
C THR A 60 3.52 11.74 1.39
N VAL A 61 4.67 12.34 1.73
CA VAL A 61 5.89 12.24 0.91
C VAL A 61 6.40 10.79 0.88
N LEU A 62 6.46 10.11 2.03
CA LEU A 62 6.86 8.70 2.14
C LEU A 62 5.95 7.79 1.31
N THR A 63 4.65 8.03 1.35
CA THR A 63 3.65 7.31 0.52
C THR A 63 3.91 7.52 -0.97
N ASN A 64 4.17 8.76 -1.39
CA ASN A 64 4.45 9.08 -2.79
C ASN A 64 5.76 8.46 -3.27
N ASP A 65 6.78 8.39 -2.41
CA ASP A 65 8.07 7.78 -2.71
C ASP A 65 7.94 6.26 -2.87
N ALA A 66 7.24 5.60 -1.94
CA ALA A 66 6.91 4.18 -2.08
C ALA A 66 6.05 3.88 -3.32
N GLN A 67 5.11 4.76 -3.68
CA GLN A 67 4.34 4.63 -4.93
C GLN A 67 5.24 4.73 -6.17
N ALA A 68 6.28 5.58 -6.12
CA ALA A 68 7.20 5.77 -7.24
C ALA A 68 7.96 4.48 -7.59
N TYR A 69 8.21 3.60 -6.62
CA TYR A 69 8.80 2.28 -6.83
C TYR A 69 8.02 1.47 -7.89
N PHE A 70 6.69 1.51 -7.85
CA PHE A 70 5.83 0.74 -8.75
C PHE A 70 5.68 1.33 -10.15
N LYS A 71 6.07 2.60 -10.38
CA LYS A 71 5.90 3.27 -11.69
C LYS A 71 6.63 2.59 -12.85
N ASN A 72 7.68 1.83 -12.54
CA ASN A 72 8.47 1.12 -13.55
C ASN A 72 7.91 -0.28 -13.87
N HIS A 73 6.75 -0.66 -13.31
CA HIS A 73 6.11 -1.95 -13.53
C HIS A 73 4.94 -1.79 -14.51
N PRO A 74 5.12 -2.09 -15.82
CA PRO A 74 4.15 -1.73 -16.86
C PRO A 74 2.79 -2.43 -16.74
N ASN A 75 2.71 -3.51 -15.96
CA ASN A 75 1.50 -4.30 -15.75
C ASN A 75 0.87 -4.06 -14.36
N LEU A 76 1.34 -3.06 -13.62
CA LEU A 76 0.92 -2.80 -12.24
C LEU A 76 0.69 -1.31 -12.02
N ASN A 77 -0.57 -0.92 -11.98
CA ASN A 77 -0.96 0.43 -11.60
C ASN A 77 -1.41 0.44 -10.13
N ILE A 78 -0.62 1.09 -9.28
CA ILE A 78 -0.94 1.26 -7.86
C ILE A 78 -1.09 2.74 -7.54
N ARG A 79 -2.15 3.08 -6.80
CA ARG A 79 -2.36 4.38 -6.17
C ARG A 79 -2.39 4.22 -4.66
N LEU A 80 -1.38 4.78 -4.00
CA LEU A 80 -1.30 4.82 -2.54
C LEU A 80 -1.81 6.18 -2.04
N THR A 81 -2.64 6.17 -1.01
CA THR A 81 -3.18 7.39 -0.40
C THR A 81 -2.92 7.36 1.10
N LEU A 82 -2.35 8.44 1.65
CA LEU A 82 -2.33 8.62 3.10
C LEU A 82 -3.76 8.88 3.58
N VAL A 83 -4.29 7.99 4.44
CA VAL A 83 -5.58 8.19 5.11
C VAL A 83 -5.38 9.05 6.35
N ASN A 84 -4.45 8.64 7.24
CA ASN A 84 -4.10 9.40 8.43
C ASN A 84 -2.77 8.91 9.04
N SER A 85 -2.31 9.62 10.07
CA SER A 85 -1.28 9.10 10.98
C SER A 85 -1.61 9.35 12.45
N SER A 86 -1.08 8.52 13.33
CA SER A 86 -1.26 8.64 14.78
C SER A 86 -0.10 8.03 15.55
N MET A 87 0.11 8.46 16.79
CA MET A 87 1.04 7.76 17.67
C MET A 87 0.49 6.40 18.07
N LEU A 88 1.35 5.39 18.25
CA LEU A 88 0.96 4.10 18.78
C LEU A 88 0.61 4.24 20.28
N GLU A 89 -0.64 3.96 20.62
CA GLU A 89 -1.13 4.03 22.01
C GLU A 89 -0.68 2.82 22.83
N GLU A 90 -0.80 1.61 22.28
CA GLU A 90 -0.47 0.34 22.94
C GLU A 90 1.03 0.03 22.85
N LYS A 91 1.85 0.77 23.62
CA LYS A 91 3.31 0.64 23.60
C LYS A 91 3.83 -0.74 24.04
N ASP A 92 3.03 -1.49 24.80
CA ASP A 92 3.33 -2.88 25.20
C ASP A 92 3.38 -3.86 24.02
N LYS A 93 2.85 -3.46 22.85
CA LYS A 93 2.92 -4.26 21.62
C LYS A 93 4.31 -4.24 20.98
N LEU A 94 5.16 -3.27 21.32
CA LEU A 94 6.54 -3.19 20.83
C LEU A 94 7.43 -4.21 21.56
N ILE A 95 7.81 -5.28 20.87
CA ILE A 95 8.64 -6.33 21.45
C ILE A 95 10.11 -6.07 21.13
N TYR A 96 10.88 -5.74 22.15
CA TYR A 96 12.32 -5.52 22.04
C TYR A 96 13.07 -6.84 21.98
N VAL A 97 14.19 -6.87 21.27
CA VAL A 97 15.10 -8.00 21.31
C VAL A 97 15.75 -8.10 22.70
N GLU A 98 15.89 -9.31 23.22
CA GLU A 98 16.48 -9.55 24.53
C GLU A 98 17.86 -8.85 24.63
N LYS A 99 18.07 -8.07 25.69
CA LYS A 99 19.30 -7.30 25.97
C LYS A 99 19.64 -6.21 24.95
N ARG A 100 18.81 -5.95 23.92
CA ARG A 100 19.01 -4.91 22.91
C ARG A 100 17.79 -4.01 22.77
N LYS A 101 17.81 -2.88 23.48
CA LYS A 101 16.72 -1.88 23.48
C LYS A 101 16.73 -0.96 22.25
N ASP A 102 17.75 -1.05 21.40
CA ASP A 102 17.89 -0.26 20.17
C ASP A 102 17.14 -0.88 18.97
N ARG A 103 16.49 -2.02 19.18
CA ARG A 103 15.84 -2.78 18.11
C ARG A 103 14.61 -3.54 18.57
N LEU A 104 13.68 -3.72 17.65
CA LEU A 104 12.49 -4.54 17.83
C LEU A 104 12.69 -5.91 17.20
N ASN A 105 12.14 -6.93 17.86
CA ASN A 105 11.85 -8.21 17.24
C ASN A 105 10.67 -7.98 16.30
N ALA A 106 10.96 -7.92 15.00
CA ALA A 106 9.98 -7.51 14.00
C ALA A 106 8.83 -8.53 13.88
N LYS A 107 9.13 -9.83 14.03
CA LYS A 107 8.13 -10.90 13.97
C LYS A 107 7.11 -10.79 15.10
N GLU A 108 7.58 -10.73 16.34
CA GLU A 108 6.70 -10.69 17.51
C GLU A 108 5.95 -9.36 17.59
N THR A 109 6.60 -8.24 17.23
CA THR A 109 5.94 -6.93 17.15
C THR A 109 4.84 -6.94 16.09
N LEU A 110 5.10 -7.48 14.89
CA LEU A 110 4.11 -7.52 13.80
C LEU A 110 2.88 -8.33 14.22
N ARG A 111 3.10 -9.49 14.83
CA ARG A 111 2.01 -10.32 15.37
C ARG A 111 1.14 -9.53 16.37
N ASN A 112 1.77 -8.81 17.29
CA ASN A 112 1.03 -8.01 18.28
C ASN A 112 0.23 -6.87 17.62
N LEU A 113 0.77 -6.25 16.57
CA LEU A 113 0.06 -5.20 15.84
C LEU A 113 -1.11 -5.76 15.01
N GLU A 114 -1.00 -6.98 14.47
CA GLU A 114 -2.15 -7.65 13.85
C GLU A 114 -3.31 -7.85 14.82
N ASP A 115 -3.00 -8.23 16.07
CA ASP A 115 -4.01 -8.38 17.11
C ASP A 115 -4.73 -7.07 17.43
N VAL A 116 -4.04 -5.92 17.29
CA VAL A 116 -4.61 -4.58 17.48
C VAL A 116 -5.41 -4.12 16.27
N PHE A 117 -4.88 -4.21 15.05
CA PHE A 117 -5.43 -3.49 13.91
C PHE A 117 -6.28 -4.32 12.97
N ARG A 118 -6.04 -5.63 12.84
CA ARG A 118 -6.67 -6.45 11.79
C ARG A 118 -8.20 -6.45 11.84
N TRP A 119 -8.77 -6.43 13.04
CA TRP A 119 -10.22 -6.46 13.26
C TRP A 119 -10.72 -5.21 14.00
N ASN A 120 -9.95 -4.12 13.95
CA ASN A 120 -10.32 -2.89 14.64
C ASN A 120 -11.44 -2.17 13.87
N GLU A 121 -12.65 -2.17 14.43
CA GLU A 121 -13.82 -1.51 13.85
C GLU A 121 -13.76 0.02 13.92
N SER A 122 -12.83 0.58 14.70
CA SER A 122 -12.64 2.03 14.83
C SER A 122 -11.76 2.62 13.73
N LEU A 123 -11.08 1.79 12.93
CA LEU A 123 -10.34 2.25 11.75
C LEU A 123 -11.31 2.81 10.71
N SER A 124 -10.87 3.87 10.00
CA SER A 124 -11.64 4.36 8.85
C SER A 124 -11.76 3.24 7.81
N ARG A 125 -12.91 3.19 7.13
CA ARG A 125 -13.17 2.24 6.04
C ARG A 125 -12.27 2.45 4.82
N ASP A 126 -11.63 3.61 4.74
CA ASP A 126 -10.67 3.93 3.69
C ASP A 126 -9.27 3.38 3.99
N VAL A 127 -9.04 2.76 5.16
CA VAL A 127 -7.75 2.14 5.52
C VAL A 127 -7.72 0.69 5.06
N ASP A 128 -6.81 0.38 4.14
CA ASP A 128 -6.54 -0.99 3.69
C ASP A 128 -5.33 -1.60 4.42
N ALA A 129 -4.37 -0.76 4.82
CA ALA A 129 -3.18 -1.20 5.54
C ALA A 129 -2.72 -0.19 6.60
N VAL A 130 -2.27 -0.72 7.74
CA VAL A 130 -1.65 0.01 8.83
C VAL A 130 -0.15 -0.31 8.86
N PHE A 131 0.68 0.72 8.88
CA PHE A 131 2.13 0.56 8.98
C PHE A 131 2.66 1.15 10.28
N LEU A 132 3.31 0.34 11.10
CA LEU A 132 4.15 0.86 12.17
C LEU A 132 5.42 1.47 11.56
N VAL A 133 5.67 2.74 11.87
CA VAL A 133 6.90 3.45 11.55
C VAL A 133 7.69 3.62 12.85
N THR A 134 8.88 3.03 12.89
CA THR A 134 9.73 3.07 14.09
C THR A 134 11.12 3.61 13.80
N GLY A 135 11.60 4.46 14.70
CA GLY A 135 13.00 4.92 14.72
C GLY A 135 13.98 3.85 15.22
N LEU A 136 13.48 2.71 15.70
CA LEU A 136 14.28 1.58 16.16
C LEU A 136 14.65 0.67 14.98
N LYS A 137 15.81 0.00 15.10
CA LYS A 137 16.19 -1.02 14.10
C LYS A 137 15.24 -2.21 14.19
N LEU A 138 15.00 -2.88 13.06
CA LEU A 138 14.20 -4.09 13.00
C LEU A 138 15.11 -5.32 12.92
N GLU A 139 14.81 -6.34 13.72
CA GLU A 139 15.40 -7.66 13.58
C GLU A 139 14.38 -8.61 12.95
N THR A 140 14.58 -8.89 11.66
CA THR A 140 13.87 -9.93 10.91
C THR A 140 14.60 -11.26 11.05
N THR A 141 13.89 -12.36 10.76
CA THR A 141 14.49 -13.71 10.78
C THR A 141 14.08 -14.45 9.52
N ALA A 142 15.01 -15.13 8.86
CA ALA A 142 14.68 -15.99 7.73
C ALA A 142 14.37 -17.42 8.20
N SER A 143 13.38 -18.04 7.58
CA SER A 143 13.07 -19.45 7.77
C SER A 143 14.22 -20.31 7.24
N VAL A 144 14.83 -21.12 8.10
CA VAL A 144 15.90 -22.06 7.72
C VAL A 144 15.42 -23.09 6.68
N ARG A 145 14.11 -23.36 6.62
CA ARG A 145 13.53 -24.36 5.70
C ARG A 145 13.04 -23.77 4.38
N THR A 146 12.45 -22.57 4.41
CA THR A 146 11.74 -21.98 3.26
C THR A 146 12.44 -20.74 2.71
N GLY A 147 13.42 -20.17 3.43
CA GLY A 147 14.07 -18.90 3.08
C GLY A 147 13.14 -17.69 3.19
N GLU A 148 11.92 -17.86 3.71
CA GLU A 148 10.93 -16.80 3.88
C GLU A 148 11.32 -15.88 5.06
N TRP A 149 11.20 -14.57 4.85
CA TRP A 149 11.49 -13.58 5.86
C TRP A 149 10.30 -13.38 6.82
N TYR A 150 10.53 -13.59 8.10
CA TYR A 150 9.62 -13.21 9.19
C TYR A 150 9.97 -11.82 9.73
N GLY A 151 8.94 -11.08 10.14
CA GLY A 151 9.06 -9.67 10.53
C GLY A 151 8.79 -8.70 9.38
N LEU A 152 8.25 -9.21 8.27
CA LEU A 152 7.65 -8.44 7.20
C LEU A 152 6.16 -8.78 7.10
N ALA A 153 5.39 -7.92 6.42
CA ALA A 153 3.98 -8.10 6.17
C ALA A 153 3.67 -9.48 5.60
N TYR A 154 2.56 -10.07 6.05
CA TYR A 154 2.14 -11.39 5.60
C TYR A 154 1.74 -11.34 4.12
N PRO A 155 2.32 -12.21 3.27
CA PRO A 155 1.99 -12.19 1.87
C PRO A 155 0.50 -12.43 1.60
N ARG A 156 -0.07 -11.74 0.60
CA ARG A 156 -1.47 -11.90 0.14
C ARG A 156 -2.54 -11.58 1.20
N SER A 157 -2.20 -10.73 2.18
CA SER A 157 -3.13 -10.40 3.27
C SER A 157 -3.92 -9.11 3.05
N ILE A 158 -3.69 -8.36 1.96
CA ILE A 158 -4.28 -7.00 1.78
C ILE A 158 -5.81 -6.94 1.96
N CYS A 159 -6.54 -8.00 1.58
CA CYS A 159 -8.00 -8.09 1.71
C CYS A 159 -8.46 -8.98 2.89
N TYR A 160 -7.60 -9.24 3.88
CA TYR A 160 -7.91 -10.09 5.02
C TYR A 160 -8.08 -9.28 6.31
N GLY A 161 -9.33 -9.09 6.71
CA GLY A 161 -9.70 -8.26 7.86
C GLY A 161 -10.11 -6.85 7.45
N ASN A 162 -10.14 -5.94 8.43
CA ASN A 162 -10.40 -4.52 8.24
C ASN A 162 -9.15 -3.81 7.70
N ALA A 163 -7.96 -4.22 8.14
CA ALA A 163 -6.70 -3.68 7.64
C ALA A 163 -5.59 -4.71 7.75
N SER A 164 -4.71 -4.74 6.75
CA SER A 164 -3.42 -5.42 6.83
C SER A 164 -2.42 -4.65 7.68
N VAL A 165 -1.36 -5.33 8.13
CA VAL A 165 -0.34 -4.71 8.98
C VAL A 165 1.06 -4.92 8.41
N GLY A 166 1.88 -3.88 8.45
CA GLY A 166 3.31 -3.93 8.18
C GLY A 166 4.12 -3.11 9.17
N ILE A 167 5.45 -3.26 9.13
CA ILE A 167 6.39 -2.49 9.96
C ILE A 167 7.54 -2.00 9.11
N ILE A 168 7.94 -0.74 9.27
CA ILE A 168 9.09 -0.14 8.61
C ILE A 168 9.99 0.57 9.62
N HIS A 169 11.30 0.52 9.37
CA HIS A 169 12.26 1.38 10.04
C HIS A 169 12.42 2.68 9.24
N ASP A 170 12.23 3.80 9.91
CA ASP A 170 12.43 5.13 9.34
C ASP A 170 12.81 6.10 10.46
N ASP A 171 13.75 7.01 10.21
CA ASP A 171 14.23 7.98 11.21
C ASP A 171 13.59 9.37 11.06
N GLY A 172 12.63 9.52 10.14
CA GLY A 172 11.97 10.79 9.86
C GLY A 172 12.90 11.84 9.23
N ALA A 173 14.08 11.46 8.75
CA ALA A 173 15.08 12.39 8.23
C ALA A 173 15.63 11.95 6.86
N THR A 174 15.81 10.65 6.67
CA THR A 174 16.52 10.06 5.53
C THR A 174 15.63 9.27 4.59
N PHE A 175 14.34 9.12 4.91
CA PHE A 175 13.37 8.33 4.14
C PHE A 175 13.79 6.85 3.97
N ASN A 176 14.57 6.29 4.91
CA ASN A 176 15.00 4.89 4.90
C ASN A 176 13.83 3.90 4.77
N GLY A 177 12.64 4.30 5.23
CA GLY A 177 11.44 3.49 5.21
C GLY A 177 10.75 3.39 3.85
N ALA A 178 11.09 4.24 2.86
CA ALA A 178 10.36 4.29 1.59
C ALA A 178 10.45 2.97 0.81
N HIS A 179 11.67 2.45 0.66
CA HIS A 179 11.89 1.16 0.00
C HIS A 179 11.26 0.00 0.77
N LEU A 180 11.37 0.01 2.10
CA LEU A 180 10.75 -1.01 2.95
C LEU A 180 9.22 -0.96 2.86
N LEU A 181 8.62 0.22 2.79
CA LEU A 181 7.19 0.39 2.61
C LEU A 181 6.73 -0.21 1.28
N ALA A 182 7.44 0.08 0.18
CA ALA A 182 7.15 -0.51 -1.12
C ALA A 182 7.26 -2.05 -1.09
N LEU A 183 8.30 -2.61 -0.48
CA LEU A 183 8.46 -4.06 -0.30
C LEU A 183 7.28 -4.66 0.48
N GLN A 184 6.89 -4.05 1.60
CA GLN A 184 5.80 -4.54 2.43
C GLN A 184 4.46 -4.50 1.68
N ILE A 185 4.19 -3.43 0.93
CA ILE A 185 3.00 -3.34 0.06
C ILE A 185 3.02 -4.45 -0.99
N ALA A 186 4.17 -4.70 -1.62
CA ALA A 186 4.29 -5.77 -2.61
C ALA A 186 4.02 -7.16 -2.00
N LEU A 187 4.49 -7.41 -0.76
CA LEU A 187 4.16 -8.61 0.00
C LEU A 187 2.65 -8.72 0.25
N LEU A 188 2.02 -7.67 0.78
CA LEU A 188 0.57 -7.63 1.02
C LEU A 188 -0.24 -7.96 -0.24
N LEU A 189 0.20 -7.47 -1.40
CA LEU A 189 -0.38 -7.74 -2.72
C LEU A 189 -0.07 -9.13 -3.28
N GLY A 190 0.87 -9.86 -2.67
CA GLY A 190 1.09 -11.27 -2.92
C GLY A 190 2.43 -11.65 -3.54
N GLN A 191 3.39 -10.72 -3.59
CA GLN A 191 4.79 -11.06 -3.84
C GLN A 191 5.27 -12.03 -2.76
N LYS A 192 6.12 -12.99 -3.14
CA LYS A 192 6.88 -13.81 -2.20
C LYS A 192 8.22 -13.16 -1.93
N ASP A 193 8.62 -13.09 -0.67
CA ASP A 193 9.97 -12.71 -0.28
C ASP A 193 10.72 -13.95 0.18
N THR A 194 11.57 -14.48 -0.70
CA THR A 194 12.43 -15.64 -0.46
C THR A 194 13.87 -15.24 -0.69
N GLU A 195 14.79 -15.63 0.21
CA GLU A 195 16.26 -15.48 -0.02
C GLU A 195 16.71 -16.11 -1.34
N VAL A 196 15.99 -17.16 -1.76
CA VAL A 196 16.14 -17.76 -3.08
C VAL A 196 15.38 -16.88 -4.05
N GLY A 197 16.09 -16.04 -4.80
CA GLY A 197 15.56 -15.11 -5.81
C GLY A 197 14.91 -15.79 -7.02
N GLU A 198 13.99 -16.72 -6.80
CA GLU A 198 13.17 -17.31 -7.83
C GLU A 198 11.89 -16.49 -8.01
N CYS A 199 11.99 -15.49 -8.90
CA CYS A 199 10.88 -15.18 -9.77
C CYS A 199 11.03 -16.06 -11.03
N PRO A 200 10.45 -17.27 -11.09
CA PRO A 200 10.38 -18.00 -12.35
C PRO A 200 9.30 -17.32 -13.20
N PHE A 201 9.73 -16.63 -14.26
CA PHE A 201 8.86 -16.39 -15.41
C PHE A 201 8.86 -17.63 -16.30
#